data_AF-A0AAU9JXW8-F1
#
_entry.id   AF-A0AAU9JXW8-F1
#
_cell.length_a   1.000
_cell.length_b   1.000
_cell.length_c   1.000
_cell.angle_alpha   90.00
_cell.angle_beta   90.00
_cell.angle_gamma   90.00
#
_symmetry.space_group_name_H-M   'P 1'
#
loop_
_entity.id
_entity.type
_entity.pdbx_description
1 polymer ?
#
loop_
_entity_poly.entity_id
_entity_poly.type
_entity_poly.pdbx_seq_one_letter_code
_entity_poly.pdbx_strand_id
1 'polypeptide(L)'
;MSLRSLSTQRTSSSRSLPSISVSQSTQKIILKWINNLNIWKQLAISDLPERFRTGVLPLKLLERIDPEFDISRCFLEPRSKDQCLTNIKSLVKRLVGNFGMRNGQEIVSQLYQGSPEAAWTTLEFMIRSVMIGEVKSFNGVIMNWLESSLQVYNKNLLVESIEEPYTTLVKDFANGVNLICILHLFMDEPKLALANVYSIPENKMEVDHNLSYFFQSVARTKIPLLFSLEEFKENNDPDFLLLQLFYIFLEFKDIPINNDRRRPFVFKDDKRISQKRIEESIENALTVLSTKPETHSESDSSKASGHDSHQGEGSSFGVGDFQEYSFSNESESPTTLDAMEKQVIQQERKLMYIADLRKKKETKRLIYAPSLQQLQIPGKENEMVFNSPSQKCLSHAESLICFLLTPRIVKVNVNNGWIRVLLNIIPNENLFSAVKENYLLECRELSNMNLAISLDINDTDGISKGKNNELVIHHNRGKIRIQCKTDDEADLYHQGLTFLVHKTKNSFTI
;
A
#
# COMPACT_ATOMS: atom_id res chain seq x y z
N MET A 1 38.20 -10.18 -9.85
CA MET A 1 37.84 -11.52 -9.34
C MET A 1 36.39 -11.79 -9.69
N SER A 2 36.17 -12.75 -10.57
CA SER A 2 34.88 -13.09 -11.18
C SER A 2 34.39 -14.40 -10.60
N LEU A 3 33.28 -14.39 -9.86
CA LEU A 3 32.62 -15.60 -9.39
C LEU A 3 31.60 -16.08 -10.44
N ARG A 4 32.11 -16.74 -11.46
CA ARG A 4 31.37 -17.63 -12.35
C ARG A 4 32.12 -18.96 -12.42
N SER A 5 31.72 -19.94 -11.61
CA SER A 5 31.81 -21.38 -11.93
C SER A 5 31.59 -22.23 -10.68
N LEU A 6 30.34 -22.64 -10.42
CA LEU A 6 30.07 -23.92 -9.77
C LEU A 6 28.93 -24.58 -10.52
N SER A 7 29.30 -25.30 -11.58
CA SER A 7 28.44 -26.21 -12.32
C SER A 7 28.26 -27.49 -11.50
N THR A 8 27.14 -27.60 -10.78
CA THR A 8 26.72 -28.88 -10.21
C THR A 8 26.09 -29.72 -11.32
N GLN A 9 26.76 -30.80 -11.72
CA GLN A 9 26.18 -31.83 -12.57
C GLN A 9 24.93 -32.40 -11.86
N ARG A 10 23.74 -32.13 -12.41
CA ARG A 10 22.50 -32.76 -11.97
C ARG A 10 22.21 -33.95 -12.88
N THR A 11 22.30 -35.13 -12.30
CA THR A 11 21.76 -36.37 -12.86
C THR A 11 20.25 -36.20 -13.06
N SER A 12 19.80 -36.43 -14.30
CA SER A 12 18.40 -36.44 -14.71
C SER A 12 17.70 -37.66 -14.12
N SER A 13 17.26 -37.55 -12.87
CA SER A 13 16.23 -38.45 -12.33
C SER A 13 14.89 -37.76 -12.50
N SER A 14 13.97 -38.42 -13.22
CA SER A 14 12.57 -38.02 -13.38
C SER A 14 11.87 -38.14 -12.02
N ARG A 15 12.06 -37.16 -11.14
CA ARG A 15 11.22 -37.00 -9.96
C ARG A 15 9.89 -36.43 -10.46
N SER A 16 8.84 -37.25 -10.40
CA SER A 16 7.47 -36.78 -10.47
C SER A 16 7.29 -35.63 -9.48
N LEU A 17 6.55 -34.60 -9.91
CA LEU A 17 6.19 -33.48 -9.07
C LEU A 17 5.57 -34.01 -7.76
N PRO A 18 6.02 -33.56 -6.58
CA PRO A 18 5.24 -33.78 -5.38
C PRO A 18 3.88 -33.11 -5.60
N SER A 19 2.82 -33.91 -5.62
CA SER A 19 1.45 -33.44 -5.74
C SER A 19 1.06 -32.73 -4.44
N ILE A 20 1.46 -31.47 -4.31
CA ILE A 20 1.01 -30.61 -3.22
C ILE A 20 -0.43 -30.25 -3.57
N SER A 21 -1.38 -30.99 -3.00
CA SER A 21 -2.80 -30.65 -3.13
C SER A 21 -3.07 -29.40 -2.29
N VAL A 22 -3.29 -28.27 -2.96
CA VAL A 22 -3.75 -27.02 -2.33
C VAL A 22 -5.03 -27.32 -1.55
N SER A 23 -5.06 -26.99 -0.25
CA SER A 23 -6.25 -27.26 0.58
C SER A 23 -7.48 -26.51 0.04
N GLN A 24 -8.67 -27.09 0.19
CA GLN A 24 -9.91 -26.45 -0.29
C GLN A 24 -10.14 -25.06 0.34
N SER A 25 -9.75 -24.86 1.60
CA SER A 25 -9.80 -23.55 2.26
C SER A 25 -8.90 -22.55 1.53
N THR A 26 -7.63 -22.90 1.28
CA THR A 26 -6.68 -22.07 0.55
C THR A 26 -7.17 -21.73 -0.85
N GLN A 27 -7.75 -22.71 -1.57
CA GLN A 27 -8.33 -22.50 -2.90
C GLN A 27 -9.44 -21.44 -2.88
N LYS A 28 -10.35 -21.50 -1.88
CA LYS A 28 -11.44 -20.51 -1.73
C LYS A 28 -10.90 -19.10 -1.51
N ILE A 29 -9.91 -18.95 -0.63
CA ILE A 29 -9.26 -17.68 -0.31
C ILE A 29 -8.61 -17.08 -1.56
N ILE A 30 -7.83 -17.89 -2.27
CA ILE A 30 -7.15 -17.49 -3.51
C ILE A 30 -8.17 -16.99 -4.55
N LEU A 31 -9.27 -17.71 -4.76
CA LEU A 31 -10.30 -17.30 -5.71
C LEU A 31 -11.04 -16.05 -5.27
N LYS A 32 -11.33 -15.90 -3.98
CA LYS A 32 -11.92 -14.68 -3.43
C LYS A 32 -11.01 -13.48 -3.70
N TRP A 33 -9.70 -13.63 -3.49
CA TRP A 33 -8.73 -12.61 -3.84
C TRP A 33 -8.76 -12.27 -5.34
N ILE A 34 -8.69 -13.27 -6.23
CA ILE A 34 -8.77 -13.04 -7.69
C ILE A 34 -10.06 -12.29 -8.06
N ASN A 35 -11.19 -12.71 -7.50
CA ASN A 35 -12.49 -12.09 -7.78
C ASN A 35 -12.52 -10.62 -7.33
N ASN A 36 -11.87 -10.29 -6.20
CA ASN A 36 -11.75 -8.92 -5.73
C ASN A 36 -10.86 -8.03 -6.63
N LEU A 37 -9.97 -8.61 -7.45
CA LEU A 37 -9.16 -7.83 -8.40
C LEU A 37 -9.97 -7.30 -9.60
N ASN A 38 -11.19 -7.80 -9.81
CA ASN A 38 -12.08 -7.42 -10.93
C ASN A 38 -11.40 -7.51 -12.31
N ILE A 39 -10.43 -8.43 -12.49
CA ILE A 39 -9.75 -8.67 -13.78
C ILE A 39 -10.49 -9.67 -14.68
N TRP A 40 -11.44 -10.40 -14.09
CA TRP A 40 -12.23 -11.44 -14.75
C TRP A 40 -13.65 -11.44 -14.19
N LYS A 41 -14.58 -12.09 -14.91
CA LYS A 41 -15.90 -12.41 -14.33
C LYS A 41 -15.71 -13.38 -13.16
N GLN A 42 -16.66 -13.38 -12.22
CA GLN A 42 -16.63 -14.22 -11.03
C GLN A 42 -16.19 -15.65 -11.36
N LEU A 43 -15.08 -16.07 -10.76
CA LEU A 43 -14.39 -17.32 -11.03
C LEU A 43 -14.75 -18.36 -9.96
N ALA A 44 -15.23 -19.52 -10.39
CA ALA A 44 -15.46 -20.67 -9.53
C ALA A 44 -14.28 -21.66 -9.56
N ILE A 45 -14.17 -22.53 -8.54
CA ILE A 45 -13.13 -23.57 -8.44
C ILE A 45 -13.10 -24.46 -9.69
N SER A 46 -14.28 -24.87 -10.17
CA SER A 46 -14.43 -25.72 -11.36
C SER A 46 -13.97 -25.08 -12.66
N ASP A 47 -13.98 -23.75 -12.73
CA ASP A 47 -13.73 -23.02 -13.97
C ASP A 47 -12.24 -22.75 -14.17
N LEU A 48 -11.45 -22.76 -13.09
CA LEU A 48 -10.04 -22.39 -13.10
C LEU A 48 -9.23 -23.10 -14.20
N PRO A 49 -9.32 -24.43 -14.38
CA PRO A 49 -8.50 -25.13 -15.36
C PRO A 49 -8.79 -24.66 -16.80
N GLU A 50 -10.07 -24.49 -17.13
CA GLU A 50 -10.48 -24.02 -18.46
C GLU A 50 -10.11 -22.54 -18.68
N ARG A 51 -10.16 -21.70 -17.64
CA ARG A 51 -9.69 -20.30 -17.76
C ARG A 51 -8.18 -20.20 -17.94
N PHE A 52 -7.40 -21.08 -17.30
CA PHE A 52 -5.95 -21.12 -17.45
C PHE A 52 -5.51 -21.67 -18.81
N ARG A 53 -6.34 -22.51 -19.44
CA ARG A 53 -6.08 -23.14 -20.74
C ARG A 53 -5.78 -22.17 -21.89
N THR A 54 -6.37 -20.98 -21.86
CA THR A 54 -6.14 -19.95 -22.88
C THR A 54 -4.89 -19.11 -22.61
N GLY A 55 -4.35 -19.20 -21.40
CA GLY A 55 -3.29 -18.33 -20.88
C GLY A 55 -3.74 -16.90 -20.56
N VAL A 56 -4.96 -16.47 -20.92
CA VAL A 56 -5.36 -15.05 -20.77
C VAL A 56 -5.54 -14.67 -19.30
N LEU A 57 -6.31 -15.46 -18.53
CA LEU A 57 -6.51 -15.19 -17.10
C LEU A 57 -5.18 -15.14 -16.33
N PRO A 58 -4.28 -16.13 -16.41
CA PRO A 58 -3.03 -16.07 -15.66
C PRO A 58 -2.09 -14.96 -16.15
N LEU A 59 -2.13 -14.55 -17.43
CA LEU A 59 -1.38 -13.39 -17.88
C LEU A 59 -1.92 -12.07 -17.31
N LYS A 60 -3.24 -11.90 -17.22
CA LYS A 60 -3.86 -10.75 -16.54
C LYS A 60 -3.54 -10.73 -15.05
N LEU A 61 -3.51 -11.90 -14.41
CA LEU A 61 -3.05 -12.01 -13.02
C LEU A 61 -1.59 -11.59 -12.90
N LEU A 62 -0.73 -12.08 -13.79
CA LEU A 62 0.69 -11.76 -13.80
C LEU A 62 0.92 -10.26 -13.98
N GLU A 63 0.21 -9.59 -14.89
CA GLU A 63 0.26 -8.13 -15.07
C GLU A 63 -0.08 -7.36 -13.78
N ARG A 64 -0.98 -7.89 -12.95
CA ARG A 64 -1.35 -7.24 -11.68
C ARG A 64 -0.30 -7.42 -10.58
N ILE A 65 0.41 -8.53 -10.57
CA ILE A 65 1.37 -8.87 -9.50
C ILE A 65 2.83 -8.56 -9.88
N ASP A 66 3.15 -8.47 -11.16
CA ASP A 66 4.48 -8.16 -11.68
C ASP A 66 4.42 -6.84 -12.48
N PRO A 67 4.88 -5.72 -11.90
CA PRO A 67 4.75 -4.39 -12.51
C PRO A 67 5.63 -4.20 -13.76
N GLU A 68 6.57 -5.12 -14.03
CA GLU A 68 7.39 -5.11 -15.23
C GLU A 68 6.78 -5.95 -16.36
N PHE A 69 5.73 -6.72 -16.09
CA PHE A 69 5.08 -7.56 -17.09
C PHE A 69 4.16 -6.73 -17.98
N ASP A 70 4.38 -6.80 -19.30
CA ASP A 70 3.62 -6.07 -20.31
C ASP A 70 2.70 -7.03 -21.08
N ILE A 71 1.40 -7.05 -20.73
CA ILE A 71 0.41 -7.94 -21.36
C ILE A 71 0.09 -7.54 -22.81
N SER A 72 0.41 -6.31 -23.24
CA SER A 72 0.05 -5.81 -24.58
C SER A 72 0.68 -6.62 -25.72
N ARG A 73 1.73 -7.40 -25.39
CA ARG A 73 2.44 -8.29 -26.31
C ARG A 73 1.82 -9.69 -26.39
N CYS A 74 0.71 -9.94 -25.70
CA CYS A 74 0.04 -11.24 -25.64
C CYS A 74 -1.31 -11.23 -26.37
N PHE A 75 -1.82 -12.43 -26.69
CA PHE A 75 -3.11 -12.57 -27.37
C PHE A 75 -4.25 -12.55 -26.35
N LEU A 76 -4.96 -11.43 -26.21
CA LEU A 76 -6.07 -11.32 -25.25
C LEU A 76 -7.34 -12.08 -25.70
N GLU A 77 -7.47 -12.33 -27.01
CA GLU A 77 -8.55 -13.11 -27.62
C GLU A 77 -7.97 -14.23 -28.49
N PRO A 78 -7.33 -15.25 -27.90
CA PRO A 78 -6.70 -16.31 -28.67
C PRO A 78 -7.77 -17.14 -29.38
N ARG A 79 -7.71 -17.21 -30.71
CA ARG A 79 -8.63 -17.98 -31.57
C ARG A 79 -8.02 -19.30 -32.05
N SER A 80 -6.70 -19.47 -31.91
CA SER A 80 -6.00 -20.68 -32.32
C SER A 80 -5.23 -21.32 -31.16
N LYS A 81 -4.98 -22.62 -31.29
CA LYS A 81 -4.12 -23.39 -30.38
C LYS A 81 -2.75 -22.73 -30.20
N ASP A 82 -2.14 -22.25 -31.28
CA ASP A 82 -0.80 -21.65 -31.24
C ASP A 82 -0.79 -20.33 -30.45
N GLN A 83 -1.86 -19.54 -30.52
CA GLN A 83 -2.00 -18.33 -29.71
C GLN A 83 -2.14 -18.67 -28.22
N CYS A 84 -2.98 -19.65 -27.86
CA CYS A 84 -3.10 -20.13 -26.47
C CYS A 84 -1.74 -20.64 -25.93
N LEU A 85 -1.04 -21.46 -26.70
CA LEU A 85 0.28 -21.98 -26.32
C LEU A 85 1.32 -20.86 -26.21
N THR A 86 1.27 -19.85 -27.07
CA THR A 86 2.19 -18.70 -27.00
C THR A 86 1.96 -17.89 -25.71
N ASN A 87 0.70 -17.68 -25.33
CA ASN A 87 0.35 -17.04 -24.06
C ASN A 87 0.89 -17.84 -22.86
N ILE A 88 0.60 -19.15 -22.80
CA ILE A 88 1.05 -20.01 -21.71
C ILE A 88 2.58 -20.07 -21.65
N LYS A 89 3.27 -20.20 -22.79
CA LYS A 89 4.74 -20.18 -22.85
C LYS A 89 5.30 -18.85 -22.34
N SER A 90 4.64 -17.72 -22.64
CA SER A 90 5.07 -16.39 -22.17
C SER A 90 4.96 -16.29 -20.64
N LEU A 91 3.82 -16.72 -20.08
CA LEU A 91 3.59 -16.85 -18.64
C LEU A 91 4.69 -17.69 -17.99
N VAL A 92 4.85 -18.94 -18.43
CA VAL A 92 5.80 -19.89 -17.85
C VAL A 92 7.23 -19.39 -17.99
N LYS A 93 7.60 -18.80 -19.14
CA LYS A 93 8.93 -18.22 -19.35
C LYS A 93 9.23 -17.13 -18.32
N ARG A 94 8.26 -16.26 -18.01
CA ARG A 94 8.40 -15.23 -16.97
C ARG A 94 8.53 -15.88 -15.59
N LEU A 95 7.67 -16.84 -15.25
CA LEU A 95 7.70 -17.54 -13.94
C LEU A 95 9.00 -18.32 -13.70
N VAL A 96 9.54 -18.98 -14.72
CA VAL A 96 10.83 -19.70 -14.63
C VAL A 96 11.99 -18.72 -14.55
N GLY A 97 12.02 -17.72 -15.45
CA GLY A 97 13.16 -16.82 -15.61
C GLY A 97 13.34 -15.83 -14.45
N ASN A 98 12.24 -15.28 -13.94
CA ASN A 98 12.27 -14.23 -12.93
C ASN A 98 12.03 -14.76 -11.51
N PHE A 99 11.25 -15.83 -11.37
CA PHE A 99 10.77 -16.30 -10.07
C PHE A 99 11.21 -17.73 -9.74
N GLY A 100 11.91 -18.41 -10.63
CA GLY A 100 12.52 -19.72 -10.36
C GLY A 100 11.55 -20.91 -10.36
N MET A 101 10.40 -20.80 -11.05
CA MET A 101 9.47 -21.93 -11.20
C MET A 101 10.18 -23.14 -11.83
N ARG A 102 9.97 -24.32 -11.25
CA ARG A 102 10.52 -25.59 -11.76
C ARG A 102 9.56 -26.23 -12.76
N ASN A 103 10.09 -27.10 -13.62
CA ASN A 103 9.30 -27.93 -14.56
C ASN A 103 8.40 -27.14 -15.53
N GLY A 104 8.82 -25.92 -15.93
CA GLY A 104 8.00 -25.05 -16.78
C GLY A 104 7.52 -25.70 -18.08
N GLN A 105 8.35 -26.47 -18.78
CA GLN A 105 7.95 -27.11 -20.05
C GLN A 105 6.80 -28.11 -19.88
N GLU A 106 6.81 -28.88 -18.79
CA GLU A 106 5.74 -29.82 -18.48
C GLU A 106 4.43 -29.08 -18.17
N ILE A 107 4.51 -28.03 -17.33
CA ILE A 107 3.39 -27.17 -16.96
C ILE A 107 2.70 -26.55 -18.19
N VAL A 108 3.46 -26.12 -19.21
CA VAL A 108 2.86 -25.55 -20.44
C VAL A 108 1.86 -26.52 -21.07
N SER A 109 2.26 -27.79 -21.21
CA SER A 109 1.43 -28.81 -21.85
C SER A 109 0.20 -29.15 -21.02
N GLN A 110 0.38 -29.29 -19.70
CA GLN A 110 -0.70 -29.61 -18.76
C GLN A 110 -1.72 -28.47 -18.64
N LEU A 111 -1.28 -27.21 -18.61
CA LEU A 111 -2.17 -26.05 -18.59
C LEU A 111 -3.03 -26.00 -19.85
N TYR A 112 -2.44 -26.23 -21.04
CA TYR A 112 -3.20 -26.25 -22.30
C TYR A 112 -4.18 -27.43 -22.40
N GLN A 113 -3.90 -28.53 -21.70
CA GLN A 113 -4.83 -29.65 -21.57
C GLN A 113 -5.94 -29.40 -20.53
N GLY A 114 -5.89 -28.28 -19.80
CA GLY A 114 -6.86 -27.97 -18.76
C GLY A 114 -6.67 -28.81 -17.49
N SER A 115 -5.43 -29.22 -17.18
CA SER A 115 -5.13 -29.96 -15.95
C SER A 115 -5.44 -29.10 -14.71
N PRO A 116 -6.34 -29.54 -13.81
CA PRO A 116 -6.64 -28.80 -12.59
C PRO A 116 -5.43 -28.65 -11.67
N GLU A 117 -4.61 -29.69 -11.55
CA GLU A 117 -3.39 -29.67 -10.74
C GLU A 117 -2.43 -28.61 -11.25
N ALA A 118 -2.14 -28.59 -12.55
CA ALA A 118 -1.23 -27.60 -13.13
C ALA A 118 -1.75 -26.17 -12.97
N ALA A 119 -3.06 -25.94 -13.12
CA ALA A 119 -3.68 -24.64 -12.93
C ALA A 119 -3.53 -24.15 -11.48
N TRP A 120 -3.84 -25.01 -10.50
CA TRP A 120 -3.70 -24.69 -9.09
C TRP A 120 -2.25 -24.50 -8.66
N THR A 121 -1.34 -25.38 -9.07
CA THR A 121 0.09 -25.25 -8.77
C THR A 121 0.67 -23.96 -9.37
N THR A 122 0.29 -23.62 -10.60
CA THR A 122 0.75 -22.37 -11.24
C THR A 122 0.21 -21.15 -10.48
N LEU A 123 -1.07 -21.18 -10.11
CA LEU A 123 -1.72 -20.08 -9.39
C LEU A 123 -1.14 -19.90 -7.98
N GLU A 124 -0.99 -20.99 -7.23
CA GLU A 124 -0.35 -20.94 -5.91
C GLU A 124 1.08 -20.43 -6.02
N PHE A 125 1.85 -20.89 -7.02
CA PHE A 125 3.19 -20.40 -7.26
C PHE A 125 3.22 -18.88 -7.50
N MET A 126 2.31 -18.37 -8.33
CA MET A 126 2.17 -16.93 -8.58
C MET A 126 1.89 -16.16 -7.28
N ILE A 127 0.97 -16.65 -6.45
CA ILE A 127 0.60 -15.97 -5.21
C ILE A 127 1.73 -16.03 -4.17
N ARG A 128 2.29 -17.21 -3.90
CA ARG A 128 3.32 -17.38 -2.88
C ARG A 128 4.67 -16.79 -3.29
N SER A 129 5.12 -17.07 -4.51
CA SER A 129 6.49 -16.75 -4.92
C SER A 129 6.61 -15.33 -5.49
N VAL A 130 5.57 -14.83 -6.15
CA VAL A 130 5.59 -13.47 -6.73
C VAL A 130 5.00 -12.48 -5.75
N MET A 131 3.72 -12.65 -5.41
CA MET A 131 2.99 -11.64 -4.63
C MET A 131 3.41 -11.62 -3.15
N ILE A 132 3.32 -12.75 -2.44
CA ILE A 132 3.76 -12.84 -1.04
C ILE A 132 5.28 -12.66 -0.95
N GLY A 133 6.04 -13.14 -1.93
CA GLY A 133 7.47 -12.88 -2.04
C GLY A 133 7.78 -11.37 -2.01
N GLU A 134 7.03 -10.58 -2.78
CA GLU A 134 7.13 -9.11 -2.77
C GLU A 134 6.71 -8.53 -1.42
N VAL A 135 5.59 -8.98 -0.83
CA VAL A 135 5.15 -8.52 0.50
C VAL A 135 6.20 -8.79 1.58
N LYS A 136 6.86 -9.96 1.54
CA LYS A 136 7.96 -10.31 2.44
C LYS A 136 9.17 -9.37 2.29
N SER A 137 9.33 -8.69 1.17
CA SER A 137 10.37 -7.65 1.03
C SER A 137 10.08 -6.41 1.89
N PHE A 138 8.81 -6.14 2.22
CA PHE A 138 8.37 -5.06 3.10
C PHE A 138 8.35 -5.45 4.58
N ASN A 139 8.81 -6.65 4.93
CA ASN A 139 8.67 -7.20 6.27
C ASN A 139 9.10 -6.26 7.39
N GLY A 140 10.35 -5.75 7.31
CA GLY A 140 10.88 -4.87 8.36
C GLY A 140 10.03 -3.62 8.55
N VAL A 141 9.47 -3.08 7.46
CA VAL A 141 8.58 -1.91 7.51
C VAL A 141 7.25 -2.26 8.15
N ILE A 142 6.63 -3.37 7.72
CA ILE A 142 5.32 -3.81 8.25
C ILE A 142 5.46 -4.14 9.75
N MET A 143 6.46 -4.91 10.14
CA MET A 143 6.67 -5.32 11.53
C MET A 143 6.94 -4.12 12.43
N ASN A 144 7.84 -3.22 12.03
CA ASN A 144 8.09 -1.99 12.80
C ASN A 144 6.83 -1.13 12.95
N TRP A 145 6.01 -1.05 11.89
CA TRP A 145 4.74 -0.33 11.93
C TRP A 145 3.72 -1.00 12.87
N LEU A 146 3.61 -2.33 12.84
CA LEU A 146 2.75 -3.11 13.74
C LEU A 146 3.19 -2.96 15.20
N GLU A 147 4.49 -3.07 15.49
CA GLU A 147 5.05 -2.87 16.83
C GLU A 147 4.79 -1.45 17.34
N SER A 148 5.11 -0.43 16.53
CA SER A 148 4.86 0.97 16.89
C SER A 148 3.38 1.23 17.17
N SER A 149 2.49 0.61 16.39
CA SER A 149 1.05 0.70 16.59
C SER A 149 0.63 0.05 17.92
N LEU A 150 1.10 -1.17 18.20
CA LEU A 150 0.71 -1.90 19.40
C LEU A 150 1.32 -1.31 20.69
N GLN A 151 2.48 -0.65 20.59
CA GLN A 151 3.11 0.05 21.71
C GLN A 151 2.21 1.13 22.31
N VAL A 152 1.36 1.78 21.51
CA VAL A 152 0.37 2.75 22.00
C VAL A 152 -0.56 2.13 23.05
N TYR A 153 -0.84 0.83 22.95
CA TYR A 153 -1.66 0.07 23.88
C TYR A 153 -0.85 -0.70 24.94
N ASN A 154 0.45 -0.44 25.06
CA ASN A 154 1.39 -1.22 25.86
C ASN A 154 1.38 -2.72 25.50
N LYS A 155 1.20 -3.04 24.21
CA LYS A 155 1.24 -4.40 23.68
C LYS A 155 2.49 -4.58 22.85
N ASN A 156 3.10 -5.77 22.93
CA ASN A 156 4.26 -6.16 22.16
C ASN A 156 3.94 -7.43 21.38
N LEU A 157 4.53 -7.58 20.19
CA LEU A 157 4.45 -8.82 19.42
C LEU A 157 5.35 -9.90 20.06
N LEU A 158 4.93 -11.15 19.96
CA LEU A 158 5.71 -12.32 20.38
C LEU A 158 6.73 -12.66 19.28
N VAL A 159 7.82 -11.90 19.21
CA VAL A 159 8.91 -12.19 18.26
C VAL A 159 9.84 -13.23 18.88
N GLU A 160 9.52 -14.53 18.69
CA GLU A 160 10.29 -15.65 19.26
C GLU A 160 11.56 -15.98 18.45
N SER A 161 11.65 -15.60 17.16
CA SER A 161 12.80 -15.90 16.29
C SER A 161 12.97 -14.89 15.16
N ILE A 162 14.22 -14.51 14.89
CA ILE A 162 14.61 -13.62 13.77
C ILE A 162 14.49 -14.35 12.41
N GLU A 163 14.62 -15.69 12.40
CA GLU A 163 14.69 -16.46 11.14
C GLU A 163 13.31 -16.70 10.51
N GLU A 164 12.25 -16.80 11.31
CA GLU A 164 10.87 -17.00 10.83
C GLU A 164 9.86 -16.15 11.62
N PRO A 165 9.93 -14.81 11.53
CA PRO A 165 9.12 -13.91 12.37
C PRO A 165 7.60 -14.04 12.15
N TYR A 166 7.17 -14.72 11.09
CA TYR A 166 5.76 -14.81 10.71
C TYR A 166 5.01 -16.00 11.32
N THR A 167 5.72 -17.03 11.77
CA THR A 167 5.06 -18.21 12.37
C THR A 167 4.40 -17.86 13.71
N THR A 168 4.94 -16.87 14.41
CA THR A 168 4.38 -16.35 15.66
C THR A 168 3.26 -15.33 15.45
N LEU A 169 3.20 -14.64 14.30
CA LEU A 169 2.12 -13.70 13.98
C LEU A 169 0.74 -14.36 14.10
N VAL A 170 0.60 -15.61 13.68
CA VAL A 170 -0.67 -16.33 13.80
C VAL A 170 -1.13 -16.37 15.25
N LYS A 171 -0.21 -16.59 16.21
CA LYS A 171 -0.53 -16.57 17.65
C LYS A 171 -0.89 -15.17 18.14
N ASP A 172 -0.11 -14.15 17.75
CA ASP A 172 -0.34 -12.76 18.16
C ASP A 172 -1.69 -12.20 17.71
N PHE A 173 -2.18 -12.66 16.55
CA PHE A 173 -3.41 -12.16 15.94
C PHE A 173 -4.60 -13.13 16.05
N ALA A 174 -4.40 -14.36 16.56
CA ALA A 174 -5.43 -15.39 16.65
C ALA A 174 -6.70 -14.95 17.40
N ASN A 175 -6.55 -14.14 18.45
CA ASN A 175 -7.67 -13.72 19.29
C ASN A 175 -8.34 -12.41 18.84
N GLY A 176 -7.84 -11.79 17.77
CA GLY A 176 -8.35 -10.56 17.19
C GLY A 176 -8.01 -9.26 17.96
N VAL A 177 -7.49 -9.33 19.18
CA VAL A 177 -7.26 -8.13 20.01
C VAL A 177 -6.27 -7.18 19.35
N ASN A 178 -5.11 -7.70 18.92
CA ASN A 178 -4.07 -6.91 18.28
C ASN A 178 -4.56 -6.31 16.95
N LEU A 179 -5.34 -7.08 16.17
CA LEU A 179 -5.95 -6.59 14.93
C LEU A 179 -6.87 -5.38 15.19
N ILE A 180 -7.71 -5.46 16.22
CA ILE A 180 -8.66 -4.40 16.56
C ILE A 180 -7.94 -3.17 17.11
N CYS A 181 -6.89 -3.36 17.92
CA CYS A 181 -6.06 -2.25 18.42
C CYS A 181 -5.42 -1.46 17.29
N ILE A 182 -4.89 -2.16 16.27
CA ILE A 182 -4.33 -1.51 15.07
C ILE A 182 -5.42 -0.70 14.36
N LEU A 183 -6.58 -1.30 14.07
CA LEU A 183 -7.68 -0.57 13.43
C LEU A 183 -8.15 0.64 14.24
N HIS A 184 -8.21 0.52 15.57
CA HIS A 184 -8.64 1.59 16.46
C HIS A 184 -7.75 2.84 16.41
N LEU A 185 -6.46 2.68 16.11
CA LEU A 185 -5.57 3.83 15.96
C LEU A 185 -5.99 4.73 14.80
N PHE A 186 -6.43 4.12 13.72
CA PHE A 186 -6.60 4.77 12.43
C PHE A 186 -8.07 5.00 12.04
N MET A 187 -9.00 4.35 12.73
CA MET A 187 -10.44 4.55 12.53
C MET A 187 -10.99 5.54 13.55
N ASP A 188 -11.67 6.58 13.09
CA ASP A 188 -12.34 7.56 13.97
C ASP A 188 -13.37 6.90 14.88
N GLU A 189 -13.43 7.33 16.14
CA GLU A 189 -14.62 7.10 16.96
C GLU A 189 -15.83 7.81 16.34
N PRO A 190 -17.04 7.22 16.37
CA PRO A 190 -17.45 6.00 17.08
C PRO A 190 -17.37 4.71 16.24
N LYS A 191 -16.67 4.71 15.10
CA LYS A 191 -16.71 3.57 14.15
C LYS A 191 -16.15 2.29 14.77
N LEU A 192 -15.21 2.42 15.69
CA LEU A 192 -14.61 1.32 16.43
C LEU A 192 -14.37 1.73 17.90
N ALA A 193 -15.01 1.03 18.84
CA ALA A 193 -14.98 1.36 20.26
C ALA A 193 -14.40 0.20 21.07
N LEU A 194 -13.26 0.42 21.73
CA LEU A 194 -12.57 -0.61 22.52
C LEU A 194 -13.40 -1.12 23.71
N ALA A 195 -14.37 -0.34 24.19
CA ALA A 195 -15.31 -0.76 25.23
C ALA A 195 -16.13 -2.02 24.85
N ASN A 196 -16.16 -2.39 23.57
CA ASN A 196 -16.79 -3.61 23.07
C ASN A 196 -15.81 -4.77 22.88
N VAL A 197 -14.53 -4.62 23.21
CA VAL A 197 -13.46 -5.57 22.93
C VAL A 197 -12.94 -6.17 24.23
N TYR A 198 -12.76 -7.48 24.28
CA TYR A 198 -12.08 -8.16 25.39
C TYR A 198 -10.58 -8.04 25.20
N SER A 199 -9.87 -7.35 26.08
CA SER A 199 -8.42 -7.18 26.01
C SER A 199 -7.66 -8.48 26.28
N ILE A 200 -8.23 -9.37 27.11
CA ILE A 200 -7.71 -10.69 27.45
C ILE A 200 -8.88 -11.69 27.35
N PRO A 201 -9.22 -12.18 26.15
CA PRO A 201 -10.32 -13.12 25.99
C PRO A 201 -9.98 -14.47 26.64
N GLU A 202 -10.81 -14.94 27.58
CA GLU A 202 -10.55 -16.15 28.40
C GLU A 202 -11.18 -17.41 27.82
N ASN A 203 -12.15 -17.25 26.92
CA ASN A 203 -12.91 -18.36 26.35
C ASN A 203 -13.19 -18.13 24.86
N LYS A 204 -13.61 -19.21 24.18
CA LYS A 204 -13.87 -19.21 22.74
C LYS A 204 -14.93 -18.17 22.33
N MET A 205 -15.96 -17.94 23.15
CA MET A 205 -17.01 -16.96 22.82
C MET A 205 -16.46 -15.52 22.80
N GLU A 206 -15.56 -15.18 23.72
CA GLU A 206 -14.89 -13.86 23.76
C GLU A 206 -13.95 -13.68 22.56
N VAL A 207 -13.22 -14.73 22.17
CA VAL A 207 -12.40 -14.74 20.94
C VAL A 207 -13.26 -14.55 19.69
N ASP A 208 -14.34 -15.32 19.57
CA ASP A 208 -15.27 -15.24 18.43
C ASP A 208 -15.92 -13.86 18.33
N HIS A 209 -16.26 -13.26 19.48
CA HIS A 209 -16.78 -11.89 19.56
C HIS A 209 -15.76 -10.87 19.03
N ASN A 210 -14.52 -10.91 19.51
CA ASN A 210 -13.47 -9.99 19.05
C ASN A 210 -13.21 -10.13 17.54
N LEU A 211 -13.05 -11.36 17.04
CA LEU A 211 -12.82 -11.59 15.61
C LEU A 211 -14.01 -11.13 14.77
N SER A 212 -15.26 -11.44 15.18
CA SER A 212 -16.45 -10.95 14.50
C SER A 212 -16.49 -9.42 14.44
N TYR A 213 -16.14 -8.76 15.55
CA TYR A 213 -16.06 -7.31 15.62
C TYR A 213 -14.99 -6.73 14.67
N PHE A 214 -13.82 -7.35 14.60
CA PHE A 214 -12.78 -7.02 13.62
C PHE A 214 -13.30 -7.12 12.18
N PHE A 215 -13.84 -8.28 11.78
CA PHE A 215 -14.31 -8.49 10.40
C PHE A 215 -15.44 -7.54 10.01
N GLN A 216 -16.38 -7.26 10.92
CA GLN A 216 -17.44 -6.27 10.70
C GLN A 216 -16.87 -4.85 10.54
N SER A 217 -15.82 -4.51 11.29
CA SER A 217 -15.18 -3.20 11.22
C SER A 217 -14.42 -3.02 9.91
N VAL A 218 -13.63 -4.01 9.49
CA VAL A 218 -12.93 -3.98 8.21
C VAL A 218 -13.91 -3.97 7.03
N ALA A 219 -15.01 -4.70 7.11
CA ALA A 219 -16.03 -4.70 6.06
C ALA A 219 -16.69 -3.32 5.81
N ARG A 220 -16.56 -2.38 6.75
CA ARG A 220 -17.01 -0.98 6.59
C ARG A 220 -15.94 -0.08 5.95
N THR A 221 -14.75 -0.62 5.69
CA THR A 221 -13.62 0.09 5.06
C THR A 221 -13.47 -0.34 3.59
N LYS A 222 -12.47 0.21 2.90
CA LYS A 222 -12.09 -0.21 1.54
C LYS A 222 -11.07 -1.36 1.54
N ILE A 223 -10.60 -1.81 2.70
CA ILE A 223 -9.59 -2.85 2.83
C ILE A 223 -10.15 -4.18 2.32
N PRO A 224 -9.49 -4.84 1.36
CA PRO A 224 -9.89 -6.16 0.90
C PRO A 224 -9.81 -7.20 2.02
N LEU A 225 -10.91 -7.91 2.26
CA LEU A 225 -10.98 -9.05 3.18
C LEU A 225 -10.67 -10.37 2.45
N LEU A 226 -9.51 -10.95 2.74
CA LEU A 226 -9.05 -12.20 2.13
C LEU A 226 -9.76 -13.44 2.69
N PHE A 227 -10.12 -13.41 3.96
CA PHE A 227 -10.82 -14.49 4.67
C PHE A 227 -12.20 -14.01 5.10
N SER A 228 -13.12 -14.95 5.26
CA SER A 228 -14.25 -14.82 6.19
C SER A 228 -13.79 -15.14 7.62
N LEU A 229 -14.65 -14.85 8.59
CA LEU A 229 -14.41 -15.20 10.00
C LEU A 229 -14.10 -16.69 10.18
N GLU A 230 -14.87 -17.58 9.56
CA GLU A 230 -14.66 -19.02 9.68
C GLU A 230 -13.37 -19.47 8.97
N GLU A 231 -13.10 -18.94 7.77
CA GLU A 231 -11.84 -19.22 7.06
C GLU A 231 -10.61 -18.76 7.85
N PHE A 232 -10.71 -17.65 8.59
CA PHE A 232 -9.61 -17.18 9.45
C PHE A 232 -9.36 -18.12 10.64
N LYS A 233 -10.42 -18.66 11.25
CA LYS A 233 -10.28 -19.61 12.35
C LYS A 233 -9.74 -20.97 11.90
N GLU A 234 -10.12 -21.39 10.70
CA GLU A 234 -9.70 -22.66 10.10
C GLU A 234 -8.29 -22.59 9.49
N ASN A 235 -7.85 -21.40 9.07
CA ASN A 235 -6.59 -21.22 8.35
C ASN A 235 -5.50 -20.58 9.22
N ASN A 236 -4.46 -21.36 9.51
CA ASN A 236 -3.27 -20.91 10.22
C ASN A 236 -2.10 -20.59 9.27
N ASP A 237 -2.36 -20.27 8.00
CA ASP A 237 -1.32 -19.94 7.04
C ASP A 237 -0.77 -18.52 7.29
N PRO A 238 0.49 -18.39 7.76
CA PRO A 238 1.08 -17.10 8.10
C PRO A 238 1.28 -16.19 6.88
N ASP A 239 1.45 -16.75 5.67
CA ASP A 239 1.64 -15.94 4.46
C ASP A 239 0.37 -15.14 4.13
N PHE A 240 -0.77 -15.78 4.35
CA PHE A 240 -2.10 -15.24 4.09
C PHE A 240 -2.51 -14.22 5.14
N LEU A 241 -2.15 -14.45 6.41
CA LEU A 241 -2.25 -13.46 7.47
C LEU A 241 -1.35 -12.23 7.18
N LEU A 242 -0.09 -12.45 6.83
CA LEU A 242 0.83 -11.38 6.44
C LEU A 242 0.28 -10.55 5.30
N LEU A 243 -0.33 -11.20 4.30
CA LEU A 243 -0.96 -10.48 3.20
C LEU A 243 -2.17 -9.65 3.64
N GLN A 244 -3.00 -10.14 4.57
CA GLN A 244 -4.10 -9.34 5.13
C GLN A 244 -3.57 -8.13 5.93
N LEU A 245 -2.52 -8.33 6.72
CA LEU A 245 -1.84 -7.26 7.46
C LEU A 245 -1.21 -6.25 6.51
N PHE A 246 -0.66 -6.69 5.38
CA PHE A 246 -0.13 -5.80 4.35
C PHE A 246 -1.21 -4.91 3.73
N TYR A 247 -2.42 -5.42 3.46
CA TYR A 247 -3.52 -4.56 2.99
C TYR A 247 -3.97 -3.55 4.04
N ILE A 248 -3.98 -3.93 5.32
CA ILE A 248 -4.28 -3.00 6.42
C ILE A 248 -3.19 -1.93 6.51
N PHE A 249 -1.91 -2.33 6.42
CA PHE A 249 -0.77 -1.43 6.37
C PHE A 249 -0.88 -0.46 5.18
N LEU A 250 -1.18 -0.94 3.97
CA LEU A 250 -1.31 -0.07 2.79
C LEU A 250 -2.39 1.01 2.95
N GLU A 251 -3.49 0.71 3.63
CA GLU A 251 -4.57 1.68 3.90
C GLU A 251 -4.13 2.76 4.90
N PHE A 252 -3.29 2.42 5.88
CA PHE A 252 -3.03 3.27 7.04
C PHE A 252 -1.58 3.73 7.22
N LYS A 253 -0.63 3.27 6.40
CA LYS A 253 0.82 3.55 6.56
C LYS A 253 1.18 5.04 6.57
N ASP A 254 0.37 5.87 5.92
CA ASP A 254 0.61 7.30 5.78
C ASP A 254 -0.12 8.12 6.86
N ILE A 255 -0.94 7.47 7.71
CA ILE A 255 -1.57 8.11 8.86
C ILE A 255 -0.57 8.06 10.02
N PRO A 256 -0.18 9.20 10.61
CA PRO A 256 0.77 9.22 11.71
C PRO A 256 0.19 8.51 12.94
N ILE A 257 1.01 7.72 13.61
CA ILE A 257 0.65 7.10 14.89
C ILE A 257 0.68 8.20 15.95
N ASN A 258 -0.50 8.68 16.35
CA ASN A 258 -0.63 9.71 17.36
C ASN A 258 -0.53 9.11 18.77
N ASN A 259 0.62 9.33 19.41
CA ASN A 259 0.90 8.88 20.78
C ASN A 259 0.25 9.79 21.84
N ASP A 260 -0.24 10.98 21.49
CA ASP A 260 -0.76 11.99 22.43
C ASP A 260 -2.20 11.74 22.89
N ARG A 261 -2.68 10.49 22.86
CA ARG A 261 -4.02 10.16 23.38
C ARG A 261 -4.01 10.26 24.91
N ARG A 262 -4.40 11.43 25.42
CA ARG A 262 -4.52 11.74 26.86
C ARG A 262 -5.58 10.92 27.59
N ARG A 263 -6.45 10.19 26.88
CA ARG A 263 -7.50 9.38 27.50
C ARG A 263 -7.04 7.92 27.60
N PRO A 264 -7.22 7.28 28.77
CA PRO A 264 -6.93 5.86 28.90
C PRO A 264 -7.83 5.06 27.97
N PHE A 265 -7.27 4.04 27.34
CA PHE A 265 -8.04 3.06 26.58
C PHE A 265 -8.89 2.24 27.55
N VAL A 266 -10.19 2.12 27.26
CA VAL A 266 -11.13 1.36 28.08
C VAL A 266 -11.60 0.15 27.27
N PHE A 267 -11.21 -1.04 27.71
CA PHE A 267 -11.68 -2.32 27.19
C PHE A 267 -12.89 -2.84 27.96
N LYS A 268 -13.61 -3.80 27.35
CA LYS A 268 -14.83 -4.39 27.91
C LYS A 268 -14.59 -5.09 29.26
N ASP A 269 -13.42 -5.68 29.42
CA ASP A 269 -13.02 -6.51 30.56
C ASP A 269 -12.09 -5.81 31.57
N ASP A 270 -11.81 -4.51 31.41
CA ASP A 270 -10.92 -3.78 32.32
C ASP A 270 -11.37 -3.84 33.78
N LYS A 271 -12.69 -3.80 34.03
CA LYS A 271 -13.25 -3.96 35.38
C LYS A 271 -12.94 -5.35 35.96
N ARG A 272 -13.11 -6.40 35.14
CA ARG A 272 -12.82 -7.79 35.51
C ARG A 272 -11.33 -7.97 35.80
N ILE A 273 -10.46 -7.43 34.95
CA ILE A 273 -9.00 -7.51 35.10
C ILE A 273 -8.54 -6.77 36.35
N SER A 274 -9.07 -5.57 36.59
CA SER A 274 -8.75 -4.78 37.79
C SER A 274 -9.15 -5.53 39.06
N GLN A 275 -10.31 -6.18 39.06
CA GLN A 275 -10.75 -6.99 40.19
C GLN A 275 -9.83 -8.21 40.42
N LYS A 276 -9.49 -8.97 39.37
CA LYS A 276 -8.55 -10.10 39.48
C LYS A 276 -7.19 -9.70 40.06
N ARG A 277 -6.63 -8.57 39.61
CA ARG A 277 -5.35 -8.05 40.15
C ARG A 277 -5.43 -7.71 41.64
N ILE A 278 -6.57 -7.19 42.10
CA ILE A 278 -6.80 -6.91 43.52
C ILE A 278 -6.87 -8.23 44.31
N GLU A 279 -7.61 -9.22 43.81
CA GLU A 279 -7.73 -10.54 44.42
C GLU A 279 -6.37 -11.25 44.52
N GLU A 280 -5.58 -11.27 43.44
CA GLU A 280 -4.21 -11.81 43.41
C GLU A 280 -3.27 -11.08 44.38
N SER A 281 -3.39 -9.75 44.49
CA SER A 281 -2.59 -8.96 45.44
C SER A 281 -2.92 -9.31 46.89
N ILE A 282 -4.20 -9.56 47.19
CA ILE A 282 -4.66 -9.99 48.52
C ILE A 282 -4.14 -11.41 48.82
N GLU A 283 -4.24 -12.34 47.87
CA GLU A 283 -3.76 -13.72 48.04
C GLU A 283 -2.23 -13.78 48.25
N ASN A 284 -1.47 -13.01 47.48
CA ASN A 284 -0.03 -12.88 47.67
C ASN A 284 0.33 -12.29 49.04
N ALA A 285 -0.39 -11.25 49.48
CA ALA A 285 -0.18 -10.66 50.82
C ALA A 285 -0.48 -11.66 51.94
N LEU A 286 -1.55 -12.45 51.81
CA LEU A 286 -1.90 -13.51 52.77
C LEU A 286 -0.85 -14.64 52.79
N THR A 287 -0.26 -14.97 51.64
CA THR A 287 0.78 -16.01 51.51
C THR A 287 2.08 -15.59 52.18
N VAL A 288 2.48 -14.32 52.03
CA VAL A 288 3.63 -13.73 52.73
C VAL A 288 3.40 -13.68 54.25
N LEU A 289 2.16 -13.41 54.70
CA LEU A 289 1.83 -13.44 56.13
C LEU A 289 1.77 -14.87 56.71
N SER A 290 1.50 -15.89 55.87
CA SER A 290 1.44 -17.29 56.28
C SER A 290 2.80 -17.98 56.29
N THR A 291 3.81 -17.42 55.62
CA THR A 291 5.20 -17.91 55.69
C THR A 291 5.85 -17.36 56.96
N LYS A 292 5.65 -18.06 58.09
CA LYS A 292 6.37 -17.76 59.34
C LYS A 292 7.88 -17.72 59.06
N PRO A 293 8.63 -16.75 59.61
CA PRO A 293 10.08 -16.83 59.59
C PRO A 293 10.49 -18.07 60.36
N GLU A 294 11.15 -19.02 59.68
CA GLU A 294 11.93 -20.04 60.37
C GLU A 294 12.99 -19.30 61.17
N THR A 295 12.80 -19.28 62.48
CA THR A 295 13.76 -18.77 63.44
C THR A 295 15.02 -19.61 63.33
N HIS A 296 16.01 -19.13 62.57
CA HIS A 296 17.40 -19.52 62.76
C HIS A 296 17.82 -19.02 64.14
N SER A 297 17.88 -19.94 65.08
CA SER A 297 18.53 -19.78 66.36
C SER A 297 20.05 -19.77 66.17
N GLU A 298 20.66 -18.60 66.08
CA GLU A 298 22.06 -18.44 66.47
C GLU A 298 22.20 -17.23 67.41
N SER A 299 22.82 -17.54 68.55
CA SER A 299 23.30 -16.70 69.63
C SER A 299 24.21 -15.57 69.16
N ASP A 300 24.04 -14.35 69.66
CA ASP A 300 24.82 -13.85 70.80
C ASP A 300 24.66 -12.33 71.05
N SER A 301 24.52 -12.03 72.34
CA SER A 301 25.02 -10.86 73.09
C SER A 301 24.87 -9.41 72.56
N SER A 302 23.97 -8.69 73.24
CA SER A 302 24.21 -7.42 73.95
C SER A 302 24.72 -6.17 73.21
N LYS A 303 23.94 -5.07 73.20
CA LYS A 303 24.08 -3.91 74.10
C LYS A 303 23.16 -2.75 73.67
N ALA A 304 22.81 -1.95 74.68
CA ALA A 304 21.81 -0.90 74.71
C ALA A 304 22.27 0.47 74.19
N SER A 305 21.32 1.26 73.67
CA SER A 305 21.12 2.73 73.76
C SER A 305 20.14 3.09 72.62
N GLY A 306 18.99 3.74 72.79
CA GLY A 306 18.73 5.00 73.49
C GLY A 306 18.47 6.09 72.43
N HIS A 307 17.41 6.90 72.61
CA HIS A 307 17.03 8.10 71.83
C HIS A 307 16.49 7.87 70.40
N ASP A 308 15.59 8.67 69.83
CA ASP A 308 14.63 9.67 70.32
C ASP A 308 13.63 9.94 69.16
N SER A 309 12.56 10.64 69.50
CA SER A 309 11.48 11.20 68.68
C SER A 309 11.81 11.82 67.30
N HIS A 310 10.85 11.76 66.35
CA HIS A 310 10.39 12.96 65.61
C HIS A 310 9.09 12.76 64.80
N GLN A 311 8.26 13.80 64.87
CA GLN A 311 7.03 14.11 64.12
C GLN A 311 7.29 14.54 62.67
N GLY A 312 6.22 14.57 61.87
CA GLY A 312 6.10 15.34 60.61
C GLY A 312 4.98 14.71 59.76
N GLU A 313 3.73 15.13 59.92
CA GLU A 313 3.06 16.24 59.21
C GLU A 313 3.15 16.19 57.67
N GLY A 314 1.99 16.42 57.05
CA GLY A 314 1.71 16.16 55.65
C GLY A 314 1.71 17.40 54.75
N SER A 315 1.41 17.18 53.48
CA SER A 315 1.00 18.20 52.51
C SER A 315 0.35 17.48 51.32
N SER A 316 -0.94 17.68 51.04
CA SER A 316 -1.57 18.84 50.40
C SER A 316 -1.44 18.81 48.87
N PHE A 317 -2.53 18.35 48.24
CA PHE A 317 -2.82 18.42 46.81
C PHE A 317 -2.83 19.88 46.32
N GLY A 318 -2.04 20.17 45.29
CA GLY A 318 -2.12 21.39 44.50
C GLY A 318 -2.87 21.14 43.19
N VAL A 319 -4.07 21.72 43.08
CA VAL A 319 -4.84 21.84 41.84
C VAL A 319 -4.28 23.05 41.09
N GLY A 320 -3.73 22.83 39.90
CA GLY A 320 -3.20 23.86 39.02
C GLY A 320 -4.12 24.12 37.82
N ASP A 321 -4.40 25.40 37.60
CA ASP A 321 -5.35 25.96 36.65
C ASP A 321 -5.09 25.62 35.18
N PHE A 322 -6.20 25.48 34.45
CA PHE A 322 -6.31 25.25 33.01
C PHE A 322 -6.11 26.58 32.25
N GLN A 323 -5.06 26.68 31.43
CA GLN A 323 -4.93 27.73 30.42
C GLN A 323 -5.51 27.25 29.08
N GLU A 324 -6.50 27.98 28.57
CA GLU A 324 -6.94 27.93 27.16
C GLU A 324 -5.83 28.44 26.24
N TYR A 325 -5.39 27.61 25.28
CA TYR A 325 -4.70 28.09 24.09
C TYR A 325 -5.29 27.47 22.82
N SER A 326 -5.82 28.39 22.02
CA SER A 326 -6.11 28.43 20.59
C SER A 326 -5.57 27.32 19.66
N PHE A 327 -6.49 26.83 18.84
CA PHE A 327 -6.32 25.96 17.67
C PHE A 327 -5.28 26.49 16.66
N SER A 328 -4.33 25.63 16.29
CA SER A 328 -3.60 25.69 15.03
C SER A 328 -3.97 24.48 14.18
N ASN A 329 -4.67 24.73 13.07
CA ASN A 329 -4.98 23.74 12.03
C ASN A 329 -3.69 23.41 11.27
N GLU A 330 -3.14 22.22 11.46
CA GLU A 330 -2.10 21.68 10.59
C GLU A 330 -2.69 20.53 9.75
N SER A 331 -2.69 20.77 8.45
CA SER A 331 -3.26 19.93 7.41
C SER A 331 -2.39 18.72 7.13
N GLU A 332 -2.99 17.54 7.22
CA GLU A 332 -2.40 16.24 6.88
C GLU A 332 -1.95 16.17 5.42
N SER A 333 -0.74 15.65 5.21
CA SER A 333 -0.17 15.35 3.90
C SER A 333 -0.72 14.02 3.34
N PRO A 334 -1.23 13.99 2.10
CA PRO A 334 -1.79 12.77 1.49
C PRO A 334 -0.72 11.77 1.04
N THR A 335 -1.07 10.47 1.03
CA THR A 335 -0.27 9.32 0.59
C THR A 335 0.18 9.47 -0.86
N THR A 336 1.40 9.11 -1.28
CA THR A 336 1.52 8.16 -2.41
C THR A 336 0.63 8.34 -3.66
N LEU A 337 -0.28 7.38 -3.77
CA LEU A 337 -1.25 7.20 -4.83
C LEU A 337 -2.49 8.10 -4.64
N ASP A 338 -2.90 8.38 -3.39
CA ASP A 338 -3.99 9.33 -3.13
C ASP A 338 -3.56 10.79 -3.38
N ALA A 339 -2.29 11.09 -3.21
CA ALA A 339 -1.65 12.35 -3.53
C ALA A 339 -1.56 12.46 -5.04
N MET A 340 -1.17 11.39 -5.75
CA MET A 340 -1.26 11.36 -7.21
C MET A 340 -2.70 11.54 -7.70
N GLU A 341 -3.67 10.83 -7.16
CA GLU A 341 -5.09 10.93 -7.56
C GLU A 341 -5.68 12.29 -7.18
N LYS A 342 -5.43 12.79 -5.96
CA LYS A 342 -5.81 14.15 -5.54
C LYS A 342 -5.11 15.22 -6.36
N GLN A 343 -3.84 15.02 -6.74
CA GLN A 343 -3.08 15.96 -7.57
C GLN A 343 -3.58 15.97 -9.01
N VAL A 344 -3.91 14.81 -9.59
CA VAL A 344 -4.61 14.70 -10.89
C VAL A 344 -5.94 15.45 -10.82
N ILE A 345 -6.78 15.15 -9.83
CA ILE A 345 -8.08 15.80 -9.62
C ILE A 345 -7.92 17.31 -9.43
N GLN A 346 -6.92 17.75 -8.66
CA GLN A 346 -6.64 19.16 -8.41
C GLN A 346 -6.13 19.87 -9.66
N GLN A 347 -5.29 19.21 -10.47
CA GLN A 347 -4.79 19.75 -11.74
C GLN A 347 -5.89 19.85 -12.79
N GLU A 348 -6.76 18.84 -12.92
CA GLU A 348 -7.95 18.90 -13.77
C GLU A 348 -8.85 20.08 -13.38
N ARG A 349 -9.11 20.27 -12.07
CA ARG A 349 -9.86 21.43 -11.57
C ARG A 349 -9.19 22.76 -11.89
N LYS A 350 -7.87 22.87 -11.69
CA LYS A 350 -7.08 24.07 -12.05
C LYS A 350 -7.17 24.35 -13.55
N LEU A 351 -7.10 23.33 -14.40
CA LEU A 351 -7.21 23.45 -15.85
C LEU A 351 -8.59 23.90 -16.32
N MET A 352 -9.66 23.31 -15.75
CA MET A 352 -11.03 23.70 -16.05
C MET A 352 -11.30 25.15 -15.65
N TYR A 353 -10.75 25.58 -14.51
CA TYR A 353 -10.84 26.97 -14.06
C TYR A 353 -10.07 27.93 -14.99
N ILE A 354 -8.84 27.58 -15.41
CA ILE A 354 -8.08 28.38 -16.38
C ILE A 354 -8.86 28.50 -17.70
N ALA A 355 -9.49 27.41 -18.17
CA ALA A 355 -10.31 27.43 -19.37
C ALA A 355 -11.58 28.30 -19.22
N ASP A 356 -12.17 28.36 -18.02
CA ASP A 356 -13.33 29.23 -17.72
C ASP A 356 -12.91 30.70 -17.60
N LEU A 357 -11.76 31.00 -16.98
CA LEU A 357 -11.17 32.34 -16.95
C LEU A 357 -10.86 32.88 -18.36
N ARG A 358 -10.30 32.03 -19.24
CA ARG A 358 -10.06 32.36 -20.65
C ARG A 358 -11.35 32.78 -21.38
N LYS A 359 -12.50 32.19 -21.02
CA LYS A 359 -13.80 32.55 -21.59
C LYS A 359 -14.37 33.85 -21.01
N LYS A 360 -14.10 34.13 -19.74
CA LYS A 360 -14.72 35.25 -19.01
C LYS A 360 -13.97 36.59 -19.13
N LYS A 361 -12.74 36.62 -19.69
CA LYS A 361 -11.90 37.83 -19.77
C LYS A 361 -11.77 38.57 -18.41
N GLU A 362 -11.85 37.86 -17.30
CA GLU A 362 -11.75 38.44 -15.96
C GLU A 362 -10.46 37.98 -15.25
N THR A 363 -9.81 38.92 -14.57
CA THR A 363 -8.63 38.72 -13.73
C THR A 363 -9.03 38.56 -12.27
N LYS A 364 -9.32 37.33 -11.83
CA LYS A 364 -9.47 37.02 -10.39
C LYS A 364 -8.67 35.78 -10.00
N ARG A 365 -8.16 35.80 -8.75
CA ARG A 365 -7.31 34.73 -8.16
C ARG A 365 -8.12 33.46 -7.85
N LEU A 366 -7.40 32.34 -7.90
CA LEU A 366 -7.76 30.90 -7.99
C LEU A 366 -8.70 30.26 -6.94
N ILE A 367 -9.68 30.97 -6.35
CA ILE A 367 -10.34 30.47 -5.11
C ILE A 367 -11.74 29.82 -5.34
N TYR A 368 -12.40 29.99 -6.49
CA TYR A 368 -13.84 29.62 -6.63
C TYR A 368 -14.22 28.85 -7.92
N ALA A 369 -13.65 27.66 -8.15
CA ALA A 369 -14.09 26.78 -9.23
C ALA A 369 -15.20 25.80 -8.78
N PRO A 370 -16.19 25.47 -9.64
CA PRO A 370 -17.26 24.51 -9.32
C PRO A 370 -16.72 23.09 -9.07
N SER A 371 -17.45 22.29 -8.28
CA SER A 371 -17.03 20.94 -7.88
C SER A 371 -17.29 19.90 -8.99
N LEU A 372 -16.53 18.80 -8.98
CA LEU A 372 -16.66 17.68 -9.94
C LEU A 372 -18.08 17.08 -10.00
N GLN A 373 -18.84 17.13 -8.91
CA GLN A 373 -20.25 16.70 -8.88
C GLN A 373 -21.16 17.58 -9.74
N GLN A 374 -20.79 18.84 -9.96
CA GLN A 374 -21.56 19.79 -10.78
C GLN A 374 -21.31 19.60 -12.28
N LEU A 375 -20.39 18.71 -12.67
CA LEU A 375 -19.98 18.47 -14.06
C LEU A 375 -19.82 16.97 -14.35
N GLN A 376 -20.80 16.15 -13.96
CA GLN A 376 -20.83 14.74 -14.37
C GLN A 376 -20.71 14.62 -15.90
N ILE A 377 -19.65 13.95 -16.34
CA ILE A 377 -19.52 13.41 -17.69
C ILE A 377 -20.33 12.11 -17.71
N PRO A 378 -21.33 11.94 -18.58
CA PRO A 378 -22.08 10.70 -18.67
C PRO A 378 -21.13 9.56 -19.08
N GLY A 379 -21.23 8.45 -18.35
CA GLY A 379 -20.42 7.26 -18.53
C GLY A 379 -20.58 6.64 -19.91
N LYS A 380 -19.53 5.89 -20.29
CA LYS A 380 -19.47 5.02 -21.46
C LYS A 380 -20.64 4.03 -21.45
N GLU A 381 -21.66 4.29 -22.26
CA GLU A 381 -22.53 3.29 -22.85
C GLU A 381 -23.35 3.98 -23.94
N ASN A 382 -22.81 3.96 -25.17
CA ASN A 382 -23.55 3.79 -26.43
C ASN A 382 -22.66 4.11 -27.62
N GLU A 383 -22.78 3.26 -28.64
CA GLU A 383 -22.11 3.29 -29.92
C GLU A 383 -22.18 4.67 -30.56
N MET A 384 -21.01 5.26 -30.89
CA MET A 384 -20.95 6.53 -31.60
C MET A 384 -21.22 6.32 -33.09
N VAL A 385 -22.50 6.43 -33.45
CA VAL A 385 -22.88 7.09 -34.70
C VAL A 385 -22.55 8.57 -34.55
N PHE A 386 -21.65 9.07 -35.38
CA PHE A 386 -21.38 10.50 -35.52
C PHE A 386 -22.70 11.20 -35.91
N ASN A 387 -23.18 12.11 -35.05
CA ASN A 387 -23.82 13.39 -35.42
C ASN A 387 -24.39 14.11 -34.18
N SER A 388 -23.61 15.03 -33.59
CA SER A 388 -24.17 16.19 -32.86
C SER A 388 -23.11 17.31 -32.69
N PRO A 389 -23.43 18.60 -32.92
CA PRO A 389 -22.45 19.70 -32.98
C PRO A 389 -22.01 20.27 -31.61
N SER A 390 -22.07 19.51 -30.52
CA SER A 390 -21.74 20.01 -29.17
C SER A 390 -20.42 19.51 -28.57
N GLN A 391 -19.62 18.73 -29.30
CA GLN A 391 -18.26 18.38 -28.86
C GLN A 391 -17.27 19.49 -29.23
N LYS A 392 -16.98 20.38 -28.27
CA LYS A 392 -15.88 21.35 -28.36
C LYS A 392 -14.56 20.59 -28.50
N CYS A 393 -14.08 20.45 -29.73
CA CYS A 393 -12.75 19.95 -30.03
C CYS A 393 -11.73 20.92 -29.42
N LEU A 394 -10.96 20.45 -28.43
CA LEU A 394 -9.76 21.15 -27.97
C LEU A 394 -8.83 21.36 -29.16
N SER A 395 -8.19 22.52 -29.24
CA SER A 395 -7.12 22.72 -30.22
C SER A 395 -5.99 21.73 -29.96
N HIS A 396 -5.24 21.32 -30.98
CA HIS A 396 -4.12 20.37 -30.83
C HIS A 396 -3.12 20.79 -29.72
N ALA A 397 -2.88 22.10 -29.58
CA ALA A 397 -2.07 22.67 -28.51
C ALA A 397 -2.67 22.46 -27.11
N GLU A 398 -3.99 22.60 -26.95
CA GLU A 398 -4.67 22.32 -25.69
C GLU A 398 -4.64 20.83 -25.34
N SER A 399 -4.78 19.94 -26.34
CA SER A 399 -4.63 18.49 -26.14
C SER A 399 -3.21 18.12 -25.69
N LEU A 400 -2.17 18.75 -26.25
CA LEU A 400 -0.78 18.55 -25.84
C LEU A 400 -0.53 19.06 -24.41
N ILE A 401 -1.10 20.20 -24.04
CA ILE A 401 -1.00 20.71 -22.67
C ILE A 401 -1.70 19.76 -21.69
N CYS A 402 -2.92 19.29 -22.00
CA CYS A 402 -3.61 18.31 -21.15
C CYS A 402 -2.82 17.00 -21.01
N PHE A 403 -2.18 16.55 -22.10
CA PHE A 403 -1.30 15.39 -22.06
C PHE A 403 -0.12 15.60 -21.09
N LEU A 404 0.57 16.74 -21.19
CA LEU A 404 1.71 17.08 -20.34
C LEU A 404 1.37 17.26 -18.86
N LEU A 405 0.17 17.76 -18.57
CA LEU A 405 -0.28 18.03 -17.21
C LEU A 405 -0.81 16.78 -16.51
N THR A 406 -0.83 15.63 -17.19
CA THR A 406 -1.14 14.35 -16.56
C THR A 406 0.13 13.78 -15.94
N PRO A 407 0.19 13.52 -14.62
CA PRO A 407 1.34 12.90 -13.99
C PRO A 407 1.67 11.52 -14.59
N ARG A 408 2.97 11.23 -14.81
CA ARG A 408 3.43 9.97 -15.41
C ARG A 408 4.62 9.38 -14.68
N ILE A 409 4.66 8.06 -14.63
CA ILE A 409 5.82 7.31 -14.15
C ILE A 409 6.81 7.14 -15.30
N VAL A 410 7.99 7.75 -15.16
CA VAL A 410 9.08 7.69 -16.15
C VAL A 410 10.40 7.36 -15.45
N LYS A 411 11.46 7.08 -16.20
CA LYS A 411 12.82 7.05 -15.62
C LYS A 411 13.54 8.34 -15.97
N VAL A 412 14.25 8.93 -15.02
CA VAL A 412 15.06 10.14 -15.25
C VAL A 412 16.49 9.87 -14.85
N ASN A 413 17.44 10.39 -15.64
CA ASN A 413 18.85 10.29 -15.31
C ASN A 413 19.23 11.42 -14.34
N VAL A 414 19.57 11.04 -13.11
CA VAL A 414 20.03 11.95 -12.06
C VAL A 414 21.40 11.45 -11.59
N ASN A 415 22.41 12.32 -11.57
CA ASN A 415 23.77 12.00 -11.11
C ASN A 415 24.37 10.74 -11.77
N ASN A 416 24.18 10.57 -13.09
CA ASN A 416 24.61 9.40 -13.88
C ASN A 416 23.87 8.07 -13.55
N GLY A 417 22.82 8.09 -12.74
CA GLY A 417 21.96 6.95 -12.44
C GLY A 417 20.56 7.13 -13.00
N TRP A 418 19.90 6.04 -13.42
CA TRP A 418 18.50 6.07 -13.82
C TRP A 418 17.61 5.73 -12.62
N ILE A 419 16.77 6.66 -12.23
CA ILE A 419 15.78 6.48 -11.16
C ILE A 419 14.36 6.52 -11.71
N ARG A 420 13.43 5.80 -11.09
CA ARG A 420 12.00 5.88 -11.43
C ARG A 420 11.38 7.05 -10.68
N VAL A 421 10.69 7.92 -11.40
CA VAL A 421 10.09 9.12 -10.84
C VAL A 421 8.65 9.28 -11.32
N LEU A 422 7.84 9.96 -10.51
CA LEU A 422 6.63 10.62 -10.94
C LEU A 422 7.02 11.97 -11.55
N LEU A 423 6.88 12.10 -12.87
CA LEU A 423 7.02 13.37 -13.58
C LEU A 423 5.68 14.08 -13.61
N ASN A 424 5.69 15.34 -13.22
CA ASN A 424 4.52 16.21 -13.27
C ASN A 424 4.90 17.59 -13.81
N ILE A 425 4.06 18.16 -14.66
CA ILE A 425 4.16 19.56 -15.07
C ILE A 425 3.04 20.31 -14.38
N ILE A 426 3.37 21.29 -13.55
CA ILE A 426 2.42 21.99 -12.70
C ILE A 426 2.49 23.50 -12.94
N PRO A 427 1.39 24.26 -12.81
CA PRO A 427 1.47 25.71 -12.79
C PRO A 427 2.36 26.20 -11.63
N ASN A 428 3.30 27.09 -11.92
CA ASN A 428 4.15 27.71 -10.90
C ASN A 428 3.33 28.73 -10.11
N GLU A 429 2.85 28.37 -8.92
CA GLU A 429 1.89 29.20 -8.18
C GLU A 429 2.37 30.63 -7.89
N ASN A 430 3.69 30.83 -7.81
CA ASN A 430 4.29 32.14 -7.55
C ASN A 430 4.33 33.03 -8.80
N LEU A 431 4.41 32.44 -9.99
CA LEU A 431 4.66 33.15 -11.25
C LEU A 431 3.51 33.01 -12.27
N PHE A 432 2.54 32.12 -12.01
CA PHE A 432 1.42 31.86 -12.90
C PHE A 432 0.34 32.93 -12.73
N SER A 433 -0.08 33.50 -13.85
CA SER A 433 -1.19 34.44 -13.95
C SER A 433 -2.00 34.21 -15.23
N ALA A 434 -3.17 34.84 -15.33
CA ALA A 434 -3.98 34.80 -16.55
C ALA A 434 -3.28 35.39 -17.79
N VAL A 435 -2.26 36.23 -17.58
CA VAL A 435 -1.48 36.89 -18.64
C VAL A 435 -0.18 36.13 -18.94
N LYS A 436 0.48 35.64 -17.88
CA LYS A 436 1.76 34.94 -17.96
C LYS A 436 1.61 33.54 -17.37
N GLU A 437 1.53 32.55 -18.24
CA GLU A 437 1.45 31.13 -17.86
C GLU A 437 2.86 30.59 -17.61
N ASN A 438 3.24 30.37 -16.35
CA ASN A 438 4.53 29.78 -15.96
C ASN A 438 4.30 28.37 -15.40
N TYR A 439 5.08 27.40 -15.87
CA TYR A 439 4.98 26.00 -15.45
C TYR A 439 6.30 25.51 -14.86
N LEU A 440 6.20 24.62 -13.87
CA LEU A 440 7.31 23.86 -13.29
C LEU A 440 7.22 22.40 -13.75
N LEU A 441 8.34 21.83 -14.18
CA LEU A 441 8.52 20.39 -14.30
C LEU A 441 9.08 19.87 -12.97
N GLU A 442 8.30 19.04 -12.28
CA GLU A 442 8.69 18.34 -11.06
C GLU A 442 8.90 16.85 -11.36
N CYS A 443 9.97 16.27 -10.81
CA CYS A 443 10.16 14.83 -10.76
C CYS A 443 10.33 14.41 -9.31
N ARG A 444 9.49 13.50 -8.84
CA ARG A 444 9.55 12.94 -7.47
C ARG A 444 9.91 11.47 -7.52
N GLU A 445 10.87 11.04 -6.70
CA GLU A 445 11.29 9.64 -6.62
C GLU A 445 10.15 8.74 -6.17
N LEU A 446 9.92 7.61 -6.85
CA LEU A 446 8.81 6.71 -6.44
C LEU A 446 9.08 5.95 -5.14
N SER A 447 10.34 5.81 -4.74
CA SER A 447 10.73 5.08 -3.52
C SER A 447 10.37 5.84 -2.24
N ASN A 448 10.41 7.17 -2.28
CA ASN A 448 10.29 8.02 -1.08
C ASN A 448 9.49 9.32 -1.32
N MET A 449 9.06 9.60 -2.55
CA MET A 449 8.38 10.84 -2.99
C MET A 449 9.14 12.14 -2.79
N ASN A 450 10.44 12.06 -2.51
CA ASN A 450 11.31 13.22 -2.43
C ASN A 450 11.42 13.88 -3.81
N LEU A 451 11.46 15.20 -3.80
CA LEU A 451 11.65 16.00 -5.00
C LEU A 451 13.08 15.78 -5.52
N ALA A 452 13.20 15.08 -6.64
CA ALA A 452 14.47 14.80 -7.28
C ALA A 452 14.89 15.95 -8.23
N ILE A 453 13.94 16.47 -9.00
CA ILE A 453 14.16 17.58 -9.95
C ILE A 453 13.00 18.57 -9.87
N SER A 454 13.32 19.86 -9.90
CA SER A 454 12.38 20.95 -10.14
C SER A 454 12.99 21.93 -11.13
N LEU A 455 12.32 22.16 -12.25
CA LEU A 455 12.77 23.03 -13.33
C LEU A 455 11.66 23.98 -13.76
N ASP A 456 11.91 25.29 -13.76
CA ASP A 456 11.03 26.24 -14.44
C ASP A 456 11.15 26.05 -15.95
N ILE A 457 10.02 25.82 -16.62
CA ILE A 457 9.99 25.61 -18.07
C ILE A 457 10.61 26.80 -18.82
N ASN A 458 10.61 28.00 -18.25
CA ASN A 458 11.25 29.18 -18.85
C ASN A 458 12.78 29.14 -18.81
N ASP A 459 13.36 28.40 -17.87
CA ASP A 459 14.82 28.20 -17.76
C ASP A 459 15.32 27.16 -18.78
N THR A 460 14.42 26.62 -19.61
CA THR A 460 14.76 25.66 -20.66
C THR A 460 15.35 26.39 -21.88
N ASP A 461 16.58 26.02 -22.23
CA ASP A 461 17.31 26.52 -23.39
C ASP A 461 16.89 25.80 -24.67
N GLY A 462 16.48 24.53 -24.56
CA GLY A 462 15.99 23.76 -25.69
C GLY A 462 15.54 22.35 -25.28
N ILE A 463 14.75 21.71 -26.14
CA ILE A 463 14.27 20.35 -25.95
C ILE A 463 14.62 19.57 -27.22
N SER A 464 15.12 18.35 -27.06
CA SER A 464 15.55 17.50 -28.17
C SER A 464 15.25 16.03 -27.87
N LYS A 465 15.09 15.23 -28.92
CA LYS A 465 14.94 13.77 -28.78
C LYS A 465 16.31 13.10 -28.83
N GLY A 466 16.56 12.23 -27.87
CA GLY A 466 17.71 11.35 -27.80
C GLY A 466 17.47 10.03 -28.53
N LYS A 467 18.30 9.02 -28.24
CA LYS A 467 18.11 7.65 -28.76
C LYS A 467 17.24 6.86 -27.79
N ASN A 468 16.60 5.79 -28.25
CA ASN A 468 15.81 4.87 -27.42
C ASN A 468 14.68 5.58 -26.65
N ASN A 469 13.81 6.34 -27.30
CA ASN A 469 12.67 7.01 -26.65
C ASN A 469 13.09 7.99 -25.52
N GLU A 470 14.32 8.52 -25.58
CA GLU A 470 14.83 9.49 -24.60
C GLU A 470 14.43 10.92 -25.00
N LEU A 471 13.91 11.70 -24.05
CA LEU A 471 13.71 13.13 -24.17
C LEU A 471 14.82 13.85 -23.40
N VAL A 472 15.48 14.83 -24.03
CA VAL A 472 16.56 15.61 -23.44
C VAL A 472 16.15 17.07 -23.35
N ILE A 473 16.06 17.57 -22.12
CA ILE A 473 15.77 18.97 -21.80
C ILE A 473 17.08 19.66 -21.44
N HIS A 474 17.49 20.65 -22.23
CA HIS A 474 18.68 21.47 -22.00
C HIS A 474 18.28 22.72 -21.21
N HIS A 475 19.02 23.03 -20.17
CA HIS A 475 18.83 24.22 -19.34
C HIS A 475 20.17 24.76 -18.86
N ASN A 476 20.18 25.96 -18.31
CA ASN A 476 21.38 26.68 -17.90
C ASN A 476 22.33 25.90 -16.94
N ARG A 477 21.80 24.95 -16.17
CA ARG A 477 22.56 24.13 -15.20
C ARG A 477 22.91 22.73 -15.72
N GLY A 478 22.53 22.36 -16.94
CA GLY A 478 22.86 21.07 -17.52
C GLY A 478 21.78 20.48 -18.42
N LYS A 479 21.66 19.14 -18.38
CA LYS A 479 20.70 18.38 -19.20
C LYS A 479 19.94 17.40 -18.32
N ILE A 480 18.62 17.41 -18.45
CA ILE A 480 17.73 16.40 -17.86
C ILE A 480 17.36 15.40 -18.95
N ARG A 481 17.53 14.11 -18.67
CA ARG A 481 17.23 13.02 -19.61
C ARG A 481 16.09 12.19 -19.07
N ILE A 482 14.99 12.13 -19.81
CA ILE A 482 13.78 11.39 -19.45
C ILE A 482 13.63 10.23 -20.41
N GLN A 483 13.52 9.01 -19.88
CA GLN A 483 13.27 7.80 -20.64
C GLN A 483 11.76 7.57 -20.69
N CYS A 484 11.17 7.79 -21.87
CA CYS A 484 9.75 7.52 -22.12
C CYS A 484 9.53 6.02 -22.40
N LYS A 485 8.28 5.56 -22.26
CA LYS A 485 7.88 4.16 -22.48
C LYS A 485 7.92 3.82 -23.98
N THR A 486 7.50 4.74 -24.83
CA THR A 486 7.44 4.59 -26.29
C THR A 486 7.99 5.83 -27.01
N ASP A 487 8.36 5.69 -28.28
CA ASP A 487 8.76 6.83 -29.13
C ASP A 487 7.62 7.83 -29.29
N ASP A 488 6.38 7.36 -29.47
CA ASP A 488 5.18 8.22 -29.56
C ASP A 488 5.00 9.08 -28.29
N GLU A 489 5.26 8.52 -27.11
CA GLU A 489 5.21 9.25 -25.86
C GLU A 489 6.31 10.32 -25.81
N ALA A 490 7.54 10.00 -26.22
CA ALA A 490 8.63 10.96 -26.33
C ALA A 490 8.29 12.12 -27.30
N ASP A 491 7.62 11.81 -28.41
CA ASP A 491 7.16 12.79 -29.39
C ASP A 491 6.11 13.74 -28.81
N LEU A 492 5.14 13.21 -28.07
CA LEU A 492 4.12 14.03 -27.40
C LEU A 492 4.75 14.94 -26.35
N TYR A 493 5.68 14.43 -25.54
CA TYR A 493 6.41 15.27 -24.60
C TYR A 493 7.24 16.35 -25.29
N HIS A 494 7.96 15.99 -26.34
CA HIS A 494 8.76 16.93 -27.12
C HIS A 494 7.89 18.07 -27.67
N GLN A 495 6.78 17.73 -28.34
CA GLN A 495 5.86 18.72 -28.92
C GLN A 495 5.24 19.61 -27.84
N GLY A 496 4.72 19.02 -26.76
CA GLY A 496 4.08 19.76 -25.68
C GLY A 496 5.05 20.71 -24.98
N LEU A 497 6.25 20.24 -24.61
CA LEU A 497 7.21 21.06 -23.87
C LEU A 497 7.76 22.17 -24.77
N THR A 498 8.03 21.87 -26.05
CA THR A 498 8.47 22.87 -27.03
C THR A 498 7.42 23.96 -27.21
N PHE A 499 6.14 23.58 -27.27
CA PHE A 499 5.02 24.53 -27.30
C PHE A 499 5.00 25.43 -26.06
N LEU A 500 5.13 24.86 -24.86
CA LEU A 500 5.15 25.65 -23.61
C LEU A 500 6.32 26.64 -23.59
N VAL A 501 7.54 26.19 -23.93
CA VAL A 501 8.73 27.06 -23.99
C VAL A 501 8.57 28.19 -25.00
N HIS A 502 8.02 27.91 -26.18
CA HIS A 502 7.77 28.97 -27.18
C HIS A 502 6.71 29.97 -26.73
N LYS A 503 5.61 29.47 -26.13
CA LYS A 503 4.51 30.31 -25.66
C LYS A 503 4.99 31.32 -24.61
N THR A 504 5.87 30.90 -23.71
CA THR A 504 6.38 31.77 -22.66
C THR A 504 7.45 32.76 -23.13
N LYS A 505 8.30 32.38 -24.07
CA LYS A 505 9.31 33.29 -24.65
C LYS A 505 8.68 34.38 -25.52
N ASN A 506 7.61 34.05 -26.26
CA ASN A 506 6.96 35.00 -27.18
C ASN A 506 5.93 35.92 -26.51
N SER A 507 5.53 35.67 -25.26
CA SER A 507 4.58 36.52 -24.52
C SER A 507 5.20 37.82 -23.98
N PHE A 508 6.50 38.04 -24.21
CA PHE A 508 7.24 39.26 -23.81
C PHE A 508 7.45 40.29 -24.92
N THR A 509 6.91 40.06 -26.12
CA THR A 509 6.99 40.98 -27.28
C THR A 509 5.62 41.59 -27.60
N ILE A 510 5.06 42.37 -26.66
CA ILE A 510 3.94 43.29 -26.92
C ILE A 510 4.34 44.68 -26.45
#